data_AF-A0A967EGL9-F1
#
_entry.id   AF-A0A967EGL9-F1
#
_cell.length_a   1.000
_cell.length_b   1.000
_cell.length_c   1.000
_cell.angle_alpha   90.00
_cell.angle_beta   90.00
_cell.angle_gamma   90.00
#
_symmetry.space_group_name_H-M   'P 1'
#
loop_
_entity.id
_entity.type
_entity.pdbx_description
1 polymer ?
#
loop_
_entity_poly.entity_id
_entity_poly.type
_entity_poly.pdbx_seq_one_letter_code
_entity_poly.pdbx_strand_id
1 'polypeptide(L)'
;MPQAFTPKVVTANALLEGDVVYQTSDDRWTRHLSQAEVITDEANANLRLLMAEGQPDEVVGVYLADVTPGPDGPEPTHFREEFRRTGPSNYAHGKQAEPADV
;
A
#
# COMPACT_ATOMS: atom_id res chain seq x y z
N MET A 1 -27.91 -10.94 1.61
CA MET A 1 -26.92 -11.79 0.92
C MET A 1 -25.55 -11.31 1.36
N PRO A 2 -24.58 -12.19 1.69
CA PRO A 2 -23.22 -11.74 1.96
C PRO A 2 -22.69 -10.99 0.72
N GLN A 3 -22.00 -9.87 0.95
CA GLN A 3 -21.41 -9.08 -0.13
C GLN A 3 -20.34 -9.92 -0.81
N ALA A 4 -20.29 -9.89 -2.15
CA ALA A 4 -19.25 -10.57 -2.90
C ALA A 4 -17.88 -10.03 -2.50
N PHE A 5 -16.88 -10.91 -2.39
CA PHE A 5 -15.51 -10.51 -2.12
C PHE A 5 -15.02 -9.59 -3.24
N THR A 6 -14.56 -8.40 -2.86
CA THR A 6 -13.99 -7.41 -3.77
C THR A 6 -12.49 -7.65 -3.88
N PRO A 7 -11.86 -7.39 -5.05
CA PRO A 7 -10.41 -7.52 -5.19
C PRO A 7 -9.67 -6.62 -4.19
N LYS A 8 -8.62 -7.15 -3.58
CA LYS A 8 -7.83 -6.44 -2.56
C LYS A 8 -6.33 -6.59 -2.84
N VAL A 9 -5.55 -5.66 -2.28
CA VAL A 9 -4.10 -5.78 -2.15
C VAL A 9 -3.73 -5.70 -0.68
N VAL A 10 -2.59 -6.29 -0.30
CA VAL A 10 -1.97 -6.03 1.01
C VAL A 10 -1.18 -4.73 0.93
N THR A 11 -1.42 -3.81 1.86
CA THR A 11 -0.67 -2.56 1.96
C THR A 11 -0.26 -2.29 3.41
N ALA A 12 0.83 -1.55 3.56
CA ALA A 12 1.40 -1.17 4.85
C ALA A 12 2.22 0.11 4.68
N ASN A 13 2.88 0.54 5.75
CA ASN A 13 3.95 1.52 5.69
C ASN A 13 5.30 0.83 5.93
N ALA A 14 6.32 1.16 5.14
CA ALA A 14 7.69 0.74 5.39
C ALA A 14 8.14 1.25 6.76
N LEU A 15 8.75 0.39 7.58
CA LEU A 15 9.07 0.70 8.96
C LEU A 15 10.05 1.87 9.09
N LEU A 16 11.08 1.92 8.21
CA LEU A 16 12.16 2.89 8.31
C LEU A 16 11.82 4.21 7.61
N GLU A 17 11.33 4.15 6.38
CA GLU A 17 11.06 5.34 5.56
C GLU A 17 9.65 5.90 5.76
N GLY A 18 8.71 5.09 6.25
CA GLY A 18 7.30 5.46 6.38
C GLY A 18 6.53 5.46 5.05
N ASP A 19 7.18 5.12 3.94
CA ASP A 19 6.55 5.04 2.61
C ASP A 19 5.38 4.07 2.60
N VAL A 20 4.33 4.38 1.85
CA VAL A 20 3.28 3.40 1.57
C VAL A 20 3.85 2.33 0.65
N VAL A 21 3.70 1.08 1.07
CA VAL A 21 4.17 -0.10 0.34
C VAL A 21 3.04 -1.09 0.13
N TYR A 22 3.22 -1.93 -0.88
CA TYR A 22 2.30 -2.96 -1.31
C TYR A 22 3.03 -4.28 -1.45
N GLN A 23 2.36 -5.39 -1.13
CA GLN A 23 2.95 -6.70 -1.25
C GLN A 23 2.81 -7.22 -2.69
N THR A 24 3.91 -7.67 -3.27
CA THR A 24 3.95 -8.30 -4.60
C THR A 24 3.69 -9.81 -4.48
N SER A 25 3.37 -10.47 -5.60
CA SER A 25 3.10 -11.91 -5.63
C SER A 25 4.32 -12.80 -5.34
N ASP A 26 5.51 -12.22 -5.32
CA ASP A 26 6.77 -12.87 -4.96
C ASP A 26 7.27 -12.49 -3.57
N ASP A 27 6.33 -12.12 -2.68
CA ASP A 27 6.55 -11.85 -1.25
C ASP A 27 7.47 -10.66 -0.94
N ARG A 28 7.66 -9.74 -1.89
CA ARG A 28 8.44 -8.50 -1.69
C ARG A 28 7.52 -7.30 -1.46
N TRP A 29 8.12 -6.23 -0.92
CA TRP A 29 7.46 -4.93 -0.82
C TRP A 29 7.86 -4.02 -1.98
N THR A 30 6.86 -3.39 -2.59
CA THR A 30 7.04 -2.38 -3.63
C THR A 30 6.37 -1.06 -3.24
N ARG A 31 6.90 0.05 -3.73
CA ARG A 31 6.27 1.39 -3.62
C ARG A 31 5.26 1.64 -4.74
N HIS A 32 5.14 0.71 -5.69
CA HIS A 32 4.28 0.86 -6.86
C HIS A 32 3.04 -0.03 -6.75
N LEU A 33 1.87 0.59 -6.59
CA LEU A 33 0.59 -0.14 -6.55
C LEU A 33 0.40 -1.02 -7.79
N SER A 34 0.84 -0.58 -8.97
CA SER A 34 0.74 -1.36 -10.22
C SER A 34 1.41 -2.73 -10.18
N GLN A 35 2.36 -2.94 -9.27
CA GLN A 35 3.09 -4.19 -9.08
C GLN A 35 2.51 -5.06 -7.93
N ALA A 36 1.52 -4.55 -7.19
CA ALA A 36 0.91 -5.25 -6.08
C ALA A 36 0.17 -6.50 -6.55
N GLU A 37 0.17 -7.54 -5.71
CA GLU A 37 -0.66 -8.72 -5.95
C GLU A 37 -2.13 -8.39 -5.77
N VAL A 38 -2.92 -8.61 -6.83
CA VAL A 38 -4.37 -8.51 -6.77
C VAL A 38 -4.95 -9.83 -6.29
N ILE A 39 -5.55 -9.79 -5.10
CA ILE A 39 -6.13 -10.93 -4.44
C ILE A 39 -7.65 -10.91 -4.66
N THR A 40 -8.19 -11.97 -5.23
CA THR A 40 -9.64 -12.10 -5.54
C THR A 40 -10.33 -13.20 -4.74
N ASP A 41 -9.59 -13.87 -3.84
CA ASP A 41 -10.09 -14.93 -2.97
C ASP A 41 -9.89 -14.53 -1.49
N GLU A 42 -10.93 -14.70 -0.68
CA GLU A 42 -10.95 -14.27 0.71
C GLU A 42 -9.97 -15.07 1.58
N ALA A 43 -9.83 -16.38 1.32
CA ALA A 43 -8.90 -17.21 2.08
C ALA A 43 -7.45 -16.82 1.79
N ASN A 44 -7.12 -16.56 0.52
CA ASN A 44 -5.81 -16.04 0.14
C ASN A 44 -5.56 -14.65 0.76
N ALA A 45 -6.56 -13.76 0.79
CA ALA A 45 -6.41 -12.43 1.37
C ALA A 45 -6.08 -12.47 2.86
N ASN A 46 -6.75 -13.34 3.61
CA ASN A 46 -6.47 -13.54 5.03
C ASN A 46 -5.08 -14.16 5.28
N LEU A 47 -4.67 -15.11 4.44
CA LEU A 47 -3.33 -15.70 4.52
C LEU A 47 -2.24 -14.65 4.27
N ARG A 48 -2.37 -13.86 3.21
CA ARG A 48 -1.40 -12.82 2.84
C ARG A 48 -1.32 -11.72 3.89
N LEU A 49 -2.46 -11.32 4.46
CA LEU A 49 -2.51 -10.40 5.60
C LEU A 49 -1.71 -10.95 6.79
N LEU A 50 -1.95 -12.20 7.18
CA LEU A 50 -1.23 -12.83 8.30
C LEU A 50 0.28 -12.93 8.04
N MET A 51 0.69 -13.29 6.82
CA MET A 51 2.10 -13.36 6.45
C MET A 51 2.78 -11.99 6.52
N ALA A 52 2.10 -10.93 6.08
CA ALA A 52 2.60 -9.56 6.16
C ALA A 52 2.65 -9.02 7.60
N GLU A 53 1.66 -9.35 8.45
CA GLU A 53 1.71 -9.04 9.90
C GLU A 53 2.90 -9.72 10.61
N GLY A 54 3.40 -10.82 10.05
CA GLY A 54 4.60 -11.52 10.51
C GLY A 54 5.94 -10.87 10.15
N GLN A 55 5.94 -9.69 9.52
CA GLN A 55 7.15 -8.95 9.09
C GLN A 55 7.31 -7.61 9.84
N PRO A 56 7.29 -7.60 11.19
CA PRO A 56 7.27 -6.36 11.98
C PRO A 56 8.59 -5.56 11.90
N ASP A 57 9.66 -6.16 11.39
CA ASP A 57 10.96 -5.55 11.15
C ASP A 57 11.03 -4.82 9.79
N GLU A 58 10.07 -5.05 8.89
CA GLU A 58 10.01 -4.41 7.57
C GLU A 58 8.87 -3.39 7.46
N VAL A 59 7.71 -3.69 8.04
CA VAL A 59 6.49 -2.89 7.84
C VAL A 59 5.66 -2.70 9.11
N VAL A 60 4.82 -1.67 9.10
CA VAL A 60 3.85 -1.35 10.17
C VAL A 60 2.48 -1.02 9.59
N GLY A 61 1.43 -1.36 10.34
CA GLY A 61 0.05 -1.03 9.98
C GLY A 61 -0.42 -1.74 8.72
N VAL A 62 -0.20 -3.04 8.64
CA VAL A 62 -0.64 -3.90 7.53
C VAL A 62 -2.17 -3.97 7.51
N TYR A 63 -2.77 -3.81 6.33
CA TYR A 63 -4.20 -4.06 6.10
C TYR A 63 -4.49 -4.41 4.63
N LEU A 64 -5.71 -4.87 4.37
CA LEU A 64 -6.22 -5.11 3.02
C LEU A 64 -6.92 -3.85 2.47
N ALA A 65 -6.46 -3.36 1.32
CA ALA A 65 -7.07 -2.24 0.61
C ALA A 65 -7.86 -2.72 -0.60
N ASP A 66 -9.08 -2.19 -0.79
CA ASP A 66 -9.92 -2.49 -1.95
C ASP A 66 -9.40 -1.85 -3.23
N VAL A 67 -9.29 -2.66 -4.29
CA VAL A 67 -8.81 -2.23 -5.60
C VAL A 67 -9.74 -2.71 -6.72
N THR A 68 -9.63 -2.05 -7.87
CA THR A 68 -10.17 -2.52 -9.15
C THR A 68 -9.00 -2.84 -10.09
N PRO A 69 -9.03 -3.98 -10.81
CA PRO A 69 -8.04 -4.24 -11.85
C PRO A 69 -8.16 -3.22 -12.99
N GLY A 70 -7.07 -2.53 -13.32
CA GLY A 70 -6.95 -1.61 -14.45
C GLY A 70 -5.97 -2.13 -15.52
N PRO A 71 -5.85 -1.43 -16.67
CA PRO A 71 -4.97 -1.82 -17.77
C PRO A 71 -3.48 -1.79 -17.39
N ASP A 72 -3.10 -0.93 -16.43
CA ASP A 72 -1.71 -0.74 -15.98
C ASP A 72 -1.44 -1.32 -14.59
N GLY A 73 -2.35 -2.15 -14.06
CA GLY A 73 -2.30 -2.72 -12.71
C GLY A 73 -3.50 -2.32 -11.84
N PRO A 74 -3.51 -2.67 -10.54
CA PRO A 74 -4.63 -2.32 -9.67
C PRO A 74 -4.74 -0.81 -9.41
N GLU A 75 -5.98 -0.35 -9.32
CA GLU A 75 -6.34 1.03 -9.03
C GLU A 75 -7.14 1.11 -7.71
N PRO A 76 -6.91 2.14 -6.88
CA PRO A 76 -7.61 2.27 -5.60
C PRO A 76 -9.09 2.57 -5.82
N THR A 77 -9.97 1.91 -5.06
CA THR A 77 -11.43 2.19 -5.12
C THR A 77 -11.86 3.30 -4.16
N HIS A 78 -11.02 3.64 -3.19
CA HIS A 78 -11.35 4.55 -2.12
C HIS A 78 -10.38 5.74 -2.08
N PHE A 79 -10.92 6.95 -1.90
CA PHE A 79 -10.15 8.21 -1.91
C PHE A 79 -8.95 8.18 -0.95
N ARG A 80 -9.10 7.53 0.22
CA ARG A 80 -8.02 7.41 1.21
C ARG A 80 -6.79 6.75 0.61
N GLU A 81 -6.99 5.71 -0.20
CA GLU A 81 -5.89 4.97 -0.83
C GLU A 81 -5.29 5.74 -2.00
N GLU A 82 -6.09 6.56 -2.70
CA GLU A 82 -5.60 7.50 -3.71
C GLU A 82 -4.67 8.57 -3.12
N PHE A 83 -4.98 9.09 -1.93
CA PHE A 83 -4.08 10.00 -1.20
C PHE A 83 -2.88 9.26 -0.58
N ARG A 84 -3.07 8.05 -0.06
CA ARG A 84 -1.98 7.28 0.54
C ARG A 84 -0.91 6.88 -0.48
N ARG A 85 -1.30 6.49 -1.70
CA ARG A 85 -0.32 6.05 -2.72
C ARG A 85 0.64 7.16 -3.17
N THR A 86 0.29 8.44 -2.97
CA THR A 86 1.19 9.56 -3.28
C THR A 86 2.30 9.73 -2.25
N GLY A 87 2.29 8.92 -1.18
CA GLY A 87 3.27 8.98 -0.10
C GLY A 87 2.94 10.07 0.93
N PRO A 88 3.89 10.37 1.83
CA PRO A 88 3.68 11.36 2.88
C PRO A 88 3.41 12.74 2.29
N SER A 89 2.28 13.35 2.67
CA SER A 89 1.91 14.70 2.22
C SER A 89 2.70 15.83 2.91
N ASN A 90 3.78 15.51 3.64
CA ASN A 90 4.49 16.42 4.56
C ASN A 90 5.91 16.82 4.12
N TYR A 91 6.35 16.54 2.89
CA TYR A 91 7.74 16.88 2.54
C TYR A 91 7.94 18.35 2.12
N ALA A 92 8.44 19.15 3.08
CA ALA A 92 9.62 20.01 2.96
C ALA A 92 10.35 20.04 4.32
N HIS A 93 11.67 19.76 4.37
CA HIS A 93 12.44 19.65 5.63
C HIS A 93 13.80 20.36 5.57
N GLY A 94 14.27 20.90 6.69
CA GLY A 94 15.53 21.67 6.83
C GLY A 94 15.25 23.13 7.15
N LYS A 95 16.18 24.08 6.92
CA LYS A 95 15.97 25.50 7.27
C LYS A 95 14.76 26.17 6.58
N GLN A 96 14.21 25.53 5.55
CA GLN A 96 12.84 25.01 5.50
C GLN A 96 12.78 23.81 4.51
N ALA A 97 13.95 23.32 4.04
CA ALA A 97 14.37 23.25 2.64
C ALA A 97 14.42 24.68 2.00
N GLU A 98 15.34 25.56 2.42
CA GLU A 98 15.33 27.01 2.09
C GLU A 98 15.54 27.32 0.59
N PRO A 99 14.66 28.13 -0.03
CA PRO A 99 15.04 28.98 -1.16
C PRO A 99 15.74 30.25 -0.63
N ALA A 100 16.82 30.67 -1.31
CA ALA A 100 17.65 31.80 -0.91
C ALA A 100 16.85 33.11 -0.83
N ASP A 101 17.09 33.88 0.24
CA ASP A 101 16.65 35.26 0.38
C ASP A 101 16.94 36.05 -0.92
N VAL A 102 15.89 36.63 -1.51
CA VAL A 102 15.99 37.68 -2.56
C VAL A 102 15.13 38.86 -2.15
#